data_AF-A0A7X9MGR0-F1
#
_entry.id   AF-A0A7X9MGR0-F1
#
_cell.length_a   1.000
_cell.length_b   1.000
_cell.length_c   1.000
_cell.angle_alpha   90.00
_cell.angle_beta   90.00
_cell.angle_gamma   90.00
#
_symmetry.space_group_name_H-M   'P 1'
#
loop_
_entity.id
_entity.type
_entity.pdbx_description
1 polymer ?
#
loop_
_entity_poly.entity_id
_entity_poly.type
_entity_poly.pdbx_seq_one_letter_code
_entity_poly.pdbx_strand_id
1 'polypeptide(L)'
;MTGAVAAVAMADFRDRSRRPAFLVTVLGAVALGYVAVPPVSATYAMVKVGSFRGLYDSAYIGMLLAMIGSLWLPLFGFYVVRSSIARDILTSVGETLSASPLRTSMYLLGKYLSNLAVLAAMAAALALIAPVMQLLRGESTSLDMTALWLPIVLFCLPVLTVAAAAAVVFETVPLLRGGAGNILWFFVYPSMFLAGIPLVYGSITAGFQADLATQHPGMDDEISIGFTAEPGALGQFTWSGMDIDTTLVAASAGLIAASTIVAILPSLWFGRFDPARWQRTPSHVSAAPATEAPVAPAFSQSPRTLSPAERGQSFPGLLLGEVRIHLGSVSRWWWLTLAIVTITALAVPADRVGTALLFAWLLPVLLWSRLGTLTYEQGVAPLVQCGVSSRIRLIAEWGAGVLIAVIAGVGPLVKMLLAADATGVAAWVAGATVIPALALLIGSIGRTARVFQAVYLLIWYAVLNGVAAVDVMGVLRTDGSLGGPSPLLSFGVSAVLIAATVLVQEIRHARR
;
A
#
# COMPACT_ATOMS: atom_id res chain seq x y z
N MET A 1 16.13 31.90 1.64
CA MET A 1 15.81 30.63 0.91
C MET A 1 15.37 29.53 1.87
N THR A 2 16.08 29.32 2.99
CA THR A 2 15.76 28.34 4.03
C THR A 2 14.37 28.52 4.67
N GLY A 3 13.95 29.77 4.93
CA GLY A 3 12.65 30.06 5.55
C GLY A 3 11.44 29.57 4.74
N ALA A 4 11.48 29.69 3.41
CA ALA A 4 10.38 29.26 2.55
C ALA A 4 10.24 27.72 2.51
N VAL A 5 11.36 27.01 2.41
CA VAL A 5 11.39 25.53 2.43
C VAL A 5 10.87 25.02 3.78
N ALA A 6 11.34 25.59 4.89
CA ALA A 6 10.90 25.22 6.23
C ALA A 6 9.40 25.51 6.44
N ALA A 7 8.89 26.63 5.92
CA ALA A 7 7.47 26.96 6.01
C ALA A 7 6.60 25.95 5.27
N VAL A 8 6.96 25.57 4.03
CA VAL A 8 6.24 24.54 3.26
C VAL A 8 6.27 23.20 3.99
N ALA A 9 7.43 22.78 4.48
CA ALA A 9 7.59 21.52 5.19
C ALA A 9 6.75 21.48 6.47
N MET A 10 6.83 22.53 7.29
CA MET A 10 6.14 22.60 8.57
C MET A 10 4.62 22.74 8.41
N ALA A 11 4.16 23.48 7.40
CA ALA A 11 2.72 23.61 7.13
C ALA A 11 2.11 22.25 6.72
N ASP A 12 2.74 21.54 5.79
CA ASP A 12 2.27 20.23 5.33
C ASP A 12 2.37 19.17 6.45
N PHE A 13 3.43 19.19 7.26
CA PHE A 13 3.58 18.30 8.42
C PHE A 13 2.52 18.56 9.51
N ARG A 14 2.22 19.83 9.82
CA ARG A 14 1.19 20.20 10.81
C ARG A 14 -0.21 19.80 10.35
N ASP A 15 -0.52 19.97 9.06
CA ASP A 15 -1.80 19.51 8.50
C ASP A 15 -1.93 17.97 8.62
N ARG A 16 -0.87 17.21 8.39
CA ARG A 16 -0.89 15.74 8.52
C ARG A 16 -0.97 15.27 9.96
N SER A 17 -0.13 15.81 10.84
CA SER A 17 -0.05 15.37 12.25
C SER A 17 -1.34 15.60 13.04
N ARG A 18 -2.19 16.54 12.60
CA ARG A 18 -3.51 16.80 13.18
C ARG A 18 -4.61 15.86 12.67
N ARG A 19 -4.35 15.03 11.67
CA ARG A 19 -5.33 14.08 11.13
C ARG A 19 -5.27 12.76 11.91
N PRO A 20 -6.41 12.11 12.19
CA PRO A 20 -6.44 10.82 12.89
C PRO A 20 -5.56 9.75 12.23
N ALA A 21 -5.43 9.80 10.90
CA ALA A 21 -4.59 8.87 10.13
C ALA A 21 -3.10 8.91 10.57
N PHE A 22 -2.59 10.06 11.01
CA PHE A 22 -1.21 10.16 11.48
C PHE A 22 -0.99 9.33 12.76
N LEU A 23 -1.92 9.42 13.70
CA LEU A 23 -1.84 8.60 14.93
C LEU A 23 -1.88 7.11 14.60
N VAL A 24 -2.77 6.69 13.69
CA VAL A 24 -2.84 5.29 13.24
C VAL A 24 -1.51 4.83 12.63
N THR A 25 -0.84 5.68 11.86
CA THR A 25 0.46 5.33 11.26
C THR A 25 1.59 5.23 12.28
N VAL A 26 1.60 6.10 13.30
CA VAL A 26 2.57 6.05 14.40
C VAL A 26 2.34 4.80 15.26
N LEU A 27 1.08 4.51 15.61
CA LEU A 27 0.71 3.28 16.33
C LEU A 27 1.04 2.02 15.51
N GLY A 28 0.89 2.06 14.19
CA GLY A 28 1.32 0.99 13.30
C GLY A 28 2.83 0.72 13.37
N ALA A 29 3.65 1.77 13.49
CA ALA A 29 5.09 1.62 13.70
C ALA A 29 5.40 1.02 15.08
N VAL A 30 4.68 1.40 16.13
CA VAL A 30 4.79 0.77 17.46
C VAL A 30 4.43 -0.72 17.39
N ALA A 31 3.31 -1.04 16.74
CA ALA A 31 2.88 -2.42 16.55
C ALA A 31 3.90 -3.25 15.76
N LEU A 32 4.51 -2.66 14.73
CA LEU A 32 5.62 -3.28 14.00
C LEU A 32 6.79 -3.59 14.94
N GLY A 33 7.21 -2.64 15.78
CA GLY A 33 8.29 -2.87 16.75
C GLY A 33 7.96 -3.98 17.77
N TYR A 34 6.70 -4.04 18.22
CA TYR A 34 6.23 -5.11 19.10
C TYR A 34 6.28 -6.50 18.44
N VAL A 35 5.79 -6.61 17.20
CA VAL A 35 5.80 -7.88 16.44
C VAL A 35 7.22 -8.27 16.05
N ALA A 36 8.10 -7.29 15.83
CA ALA A 36 9.47 -7.51 15.39
C ALA A 36 10.37 -8.16 16.44
N VAL A 37 10.09 -7.90 17.72
CA VAL A 37 10.79 -8.51 18.86
C VAL A 37 9.87 -9.55 19.49
N PRO A 38 9.75 -10.78 18.94
CA PRO A 38 8.86 -11.80 19.48
C PRO A 38 9.24 -12.26 20.89
N PRO A 39 8.31 -12.88 21.65
CA PRO A 39 8.65 -13.52 22.92
C PRO A 39 9.57 -14.74 22.71
N VAL A 40 10.29 -15.16 23.75
CA VAL A 40 11.24 -16.30 23.72
C VAL A 40 10.60 -17.60 23.24
N SER A 41 9.31 -17.79 23.56
CA SER A 41 8.54 -18.96 23.17
C SER A 41 8.01 -18.93 21.73
N ALA A 42 8.28 -17.87 20.97
CA ALA A 42 7.79 -17.75 19.60
C ALA A 42 8.60 -18.64 18.64
N THR A 43 7.89 -19.25 17.70
CA THR A 43 8.46 -20.06 16.61
C THR A 43 8.75 -19.22 15.37
N TYR A 44 8.99 -17.92 15.54
CA TYR A 44 9.36 -17.03 14.44
C TYR A 44 10.36 -15.99 14.91
N ALA A 45 11.19 -15.52 14.00
CA ALA A 45 12.08 -14.38 14.21
C ALA A 45 12.10 -13.50 12.97
N MET A 46 12.42 -12.23 13.18
CA MET A 46 12.51 -11.25 12.11
C MET A 46 13.91 -11.10 11.52
N VAL A 47 14.93 -11.38 12.33
CA VAL A 47 16.33 -11.42 11.92
C VAL A 47 16.93 -12.65 12.59
N LYS A 48 17.44 -13.59 11.80
CA LYS A 48 18.07 -14.80 12.32
C LYS A 48 19.22 -15.24 11.42
N VAL A 49 20.14 -16.00 11.98
CA VAL A 49 21.19 -16.71 11.27
C VAL A 49 20.91 -18.18 11.44
N GLY A 50 20.48 -18.87 10.38
CA GLY A 50 20.03 -20.26 10.50
C GLY A 50 18.89 -20.43 11.50
N SER A 51 19.08 -21.30 12.49
CA SER A 51 18.13 -21.55 13.58
C SER A 51 18.38 -20.70 14.83
N PHE A 52 19.24 -19.67 14.74
CA PHE A 52 19.65 -18.84 15.87
C PHE A 52 19.22 -17.39 15.73
N ARG A 53 18.75 -16.82 16.84
CA ARG A 53 18.52 -15.37 16.98
C ARG A 53 19.52 -14.77 17.96
N GLY A 54 19.72 -13.46 17.85
CA GLY A 54 20.49 -12.74 18.86
C GLY A 54 19.75 -12.70 20.20
N LEU A 55 20.52 -12.66 21.28
CA LEU A 55 20.04 -12.36 22.62
C LEU A 55 19.46 -10.94 22.61
N TYR A 56 18.31 -10.74 23.28
CA TYR A 56 17.61 -9.45 23.32
C TYR A 56 18.27 -8.45 24.28
N ASP A 57 19.48 -8.01 23.92
CA ASP A 57 20.17 -6.87 24.51
C ASP A 57 19.97 -5.58 23.69
N SER A 58 20.57 -4.49 24.19
CA SER A 58 20.44 -3.16 23.59
C SER A 58 20.99 -3.09 22.16
N ALA A 59 22.11 -3.77 21.88
CA ALA A 59 22.78 -3.74 20.58
C ALA A 59 21.98 -4.51 19.54
N TYR A 60 21.59 -5.74 19.86
CA TYR A 60 20.84 -6.58 18.94
C TYR A 60 19.43 -6.05 18.68
N ILE A 61 18.69 -5.59 19.70
CA ILE A 61 17.37 -4.97 19.49
C ILE A 61 17.48 -3.70 18.64
N GLY A 62 18.46 -2.85 18.92
CA GLY A 62 18.69 -1.63 18.13
C GLY A 62 18.90 -1.94 16.65
N MET A 63 19.80 -2.89 16.35
CA MET A 63 20.08 -3.31 14.98
C MET A 63 18.89 -4.01 14.33
N LEU A 64 18.23 -4.94 15.02
CA LEU A 64 17.03 -5.63 14.54
C LEU A 64 15.94 -4.63 14.14
N LEU A 65 15.61 -3.68 15.02
CA LEU A 65 14.59 -2.66 14.73
C LEU A 65 15.03 -1.72 13.62
N ALA A 66 16.32 -1.45 13.46
CA ALA A 66 16.83 -0.67 12.35
C ALA A 66 16.68 -1.41 11.00
N MET A 67 16.96 -2.73 10.94
CA MET A 67 16.78 -3.53 9.72
C MET A 67 15.31 -3.68 9.35
N ILE A 68 14.46 -4.02 10.33
CA ILE A 68 13.02 -4.18 10.14
C ILE A 68 12.36 -2.84 9.83
N GLY A 69 12.77 -1.77 10.52
CA GLY A 69 12.34 -0.41 10.22
C GLY A 69 12.73 -0.01 8.80
N SER A 70 13.95 -0.33 8.38
CA SER A 70 14.43 -0.07 7.02
C SER A 70 13.66 -0.85 5.98
N LEU A 71 13.23 -2.09 6.22
CA LEU A 71 12.42 -2.85 5.25
C LEU A 71 10.96 -2.36 5.18
N TRP A 72 10.30 -2.22 6.33
CA TRP A 72 8.84 -2.06 6.35
C TRP A 72 8.37 -0.61 6.39
N LEU A 73 9.08 0.30 7.05
CA LEU A 73 8.64 1.70 7.13
C LEU A 73 8.69 2.42 5.78
N PRO A 74 9.71 2.25 4.91
CA PRO A 74 9.67 2.82 3.56
C PRO A 74 8.58 2.18 2.69
N LEU A 75 8.39 0.86 2.78
CA LEU A 75 7.38 0.13 2.01
C LEU A 75 5.97 0.68 2.27
N PHE A 76 5.56 0.76 3.54
CA PHE A 76 4.22 1.24 3.91
C PHE A 76 4.14 2.76 4.08
N GLY A 77 5.19 3.38 4.63
CA GLY A 77 5.27 4.81 4.84
C GLY A 77 5.19 5.60 3.53
N PHE A 78 5.66 5.04 2.41
CA PHE A 78 5.42 5.61 1.09
C PHE A 78 3.93 5.86 0.81
N TYR A 79 3.04 4.90 1.12
CA TYR A 79 1.60 5.06 0.93
C TYR A 79 1.00 6.16 1.81
N VAL A 80 1.56 6.34 3.00
CA VAL A 80 1.18 7.39 3.96
C VAL A 80 1.58 8.77 3.45
N VAL A 81 2.84 8.92 3.02
CA VAL A 81 3.41 10.23 2.71
C VAL A 81 3.12 10.70 1.30
N ARG A 82 2.91 9.77 0.38
CA ARG A 82 2.39 10.04 -0.96
C ARG A 82 1.05 10.75 -0.86
N SER A 83 0.74 11.65 -1.79
CA SER A 83 -0.40 12.59 -1.90
C SER A 83 -0.22 14.00 -1.35
N SER A 84 1.01 14.42 -1.02
CA SER A 84 1.31 15.83 -0.68
C SER A 84 0.86 16.79 -1.77
N ILE A 85 1.34 16.54 -2.99
CA ILE A 85 1.16 17.40 -4.14
C ILE A 85 -0.24 17.18 -4.71
N ALA A 86 -0.72 15.94 -4.71
CA ALA A 86 -2.09 15.61 -5.09
C ALA A 86 -3.13 16.31 -4.22
N ARG A 87 -2.90 16.46 -2.90
CA ARG A 87 -3.76 17.25 -2.03
C ARG A 87 -3.79 18.71 -2.43
N ASP A 88 -2.62 19.33 -2.63
CA ASP A 88 -2.55 20.74 -3.02
C ASP A 88 -3.33 21.02 -4.31
N ILE A 89 -3.41 20.03 -5.22
CA ILE A 89 -4.22 20.11 -6.44
C ILE A 89 -5.71 19.96 -6.14
N LEU A 90 -6.10 18.96 -5.36
CA LEU A 90 -7.50 18.69 -5.04
C LEU A 90 -8.14 19.81 -4.19
N THR A 91 -7.35 20.50 -3.38
CA THR A 91 -7.82 21.63 -2.57
C THR A 91 -7.64 22.98 -3.26
N SER A 92 -7.16 23.00 -4.51
CA SER A 92 -6.80 24.21 -5.27
C SER A 92 -5.77 25.13 -4.58
N VAL A 93 -5.18 24.72 -3.46
CA VAL A 93 -4.12 25.46 -2.76
C VAL A 93 -2.88 25.59 -3.66
N GLY A 94 -2.66 24.61 -4.54
CA GLY A 94 -1.61 24.64 -5.55
C GLY A 94 -1.68 25.88 -6.45
N GLU A 95 -2.88 26.37 -6.78
CA GLU A 95 -3.07 27.58 -7.59
C GLU A 95 -2.59 28.82 -6.83
N THR A 96 -2.94 28.94 -5.55
CA THR A 96 -2.43 30.02 -4.68
C THR A 96 -0.92 29.92 -4.50
N LEU A 97 -0.39 28.71 -4.32
CA LEU A 97 1.05 28.49 -4.23
C LEU A 97 1.76 28.86 -5.53
N SER A 98 1.15 28.65 -6.70
CA SER A 98 1.72 29.00 -8.01
C SER A 98 1.90 30.51 -8.19
N ALA A 99 0.99 31.32 -7.65
CA ALA A 99 1.04 32.79 -7.68
C ALA A 99 2.07 33.40 -6.69
N SER A 100 2.66 32.59 -5.81
CA SER A 100 3.67 33.04 -4.84
C SER A 100 5.09 33.04 -5.43
N PRO A 101 6.05 33.82 -4.87
CA PRO A 101 7.44 33.84 -5.32
C PRO A 101 8.26 32.56 -5.01
N LEU A 102 7.60 31.49 -4.55
CA LEU A 102 8.22 30.21 -4.22
C LEU A 102 8.77 29.51 -5.48
N ARG A 103 10.03 29.08 -5.49
CA ARG A 103 10.55 28.30 -6.64
C ARG A 103 10.10 26.84 -6.58
N THR A 104 9.99 26.18 -7.74
CA THR A 104 9.61 24.75 -7.81
C THR A 104 10.52 23.85 -6.98
N SER A 105 11.84 24.04 -7.04
CA SER A 105 12.80 23.26 -6.24
C SER A 105 12.59 23.46 -4.74
N MET A 106 12.28 24.67 -4.29
CA MET A 106 12.00 24.96 -2.88
C MET A 106 10.71 24.29 -2.40
N TYR A 107 9.67 24.32 -3.25
CA TYR A 107 8.41 23.62 -2.99
C TYR A 107 8.63 22.11 -2.87
N LEU A 108 9.33 21.49 -3.83
CA LEU A 108 9.60 20.05 -3.83
C LEU A 108 10.48 19.63 -2.65
N LEU A 109 11.52 20.41 -2.34
CA LEU A 109 12.36 20.17 -1.16
C LEU A 109 11.55 20.29 0.14
N GLY A 110 10.62 21.25 0.23
CA GLY A 110 9.70 21.38 1.36
C GLY A 110 8.77 20.16 1.50
N LYS A 111 8.20 19.67 0.39
CA LYS A 111 7.38 18.45 0.41
C LYS A 111 8.19 17.20 0.78
N TYR A 112 9.42 17.08 0.28
CA TYR A 112 10.36 16.03 0.66
C TYR A 112 10.64 16.03 2.17
N LEU A 113 10.97 17.20 2.75
CA LEU A 113 11.22 17.32 4.17
C LEU A 113 9.98 17.06 5.03
N SER A 114 8.78 17.46 4.57
CA SER A 114 7.52 17.07 5.23
C SER A 114 7.30 15.56 5.22
N ASN A 115 7.52 14.91 4.07
CA ASN A 115 7.43 13.46 3.95
C ASN A 115 8.43 12.77 4.89
N LEU A 116 9.68 13.24 4.91
CA LEU A 116 10.71 12.73 5.80
C LEU A 116 10.33 12.93 7.28
N ALA A 117 9.74 14.07 7.66
CA ALA A 117 9.30 14.31 9.03
C ALA A 117 8.21 13.32 9.49
N VAL A 118 7.26 12.97 8.60
CA VAL A 118 6.25 11.94 8.90
C VAL A 118 6.90 10.56 9.07
N LEU A 119 7.81 10.18 8.16
CA LEU A 119 8.54 8.90 8.25
C LEU A 119 9.46 8.85 9.49
N ALA A 120 10.12 9.96 9.83
CA ALA A 120 10.95 10.07 11.02
C ALA A 120 10.12 9.95 12.30
N ALA A 121 8.86 10.40 12.31
CA ALA A 121 7.97 10.15 13.44
C ALA A 121 7.66 8.65 13.61
N MET A 122 7.56 7.89 12.52
CA MET A 122 7.42 6.42 12.58
C MET A 122 8.70 5.76 13.10
N ALA A 123 9.88 6.21 12.65
CA ALA A 123 11.16 5.72 13.18
C ALA A 123 11.36 6.09 14.66
N ALA A 124 10.94 7.28 15.08
CA ALA A 124 10.96 7.69 16.48
C ALA A 124 10.05 6.80 17.33
N ALA A 125 8.88 6.39 16.81
CA ALA A 125 8.03 5.42 17.48
C ALA A 125 8.71 4.06 17.68
N LEU A 126 9.47 3.58 16.68
CA LEU A 126 10.32 2.38 16.83
C LEU A 126 11.40 2.58 17.90
N ALA A 127 12.08 3.73 17.90
CA ALA A 127 13.10 4.04 18.89
C ALA A 127 12.52 4.10 20.33
N LEU A 128 11.30 4.61 20.48
CA LEU A 128 10.61 4.69 21.77
C LEU A 128 10.14 3.32 22.28
N ILE A 129 9.67 2.43 21.40
CA ILE A 129 9.25 1.08 21.81
C ILE A 129 10.45 0.15 22.08
N ALA A 130 11.63 0.43 21.52
CA ALA A 130 12.83 -0.40 21.67
C ALA A 130 13.23 -0.72 23.14
N PRO A 131 13.42 0.27 24.05
CA PRO A 131 13.74 -0.02 25.45
C PRO A 131 12.58 -0.74 26.17
N VAL A 132 11.33 -0.43 25.80
CA VAL A 132 10.15 -1.11 26.35
C VAL A 132 10.18 -2.58 25.97
N MET A 133 10.47 -2.92 24.71
CA MET A 133 10.56 -4.31 24.26
C MET A 133 11.70 -5.06 24.94
N GLN A 134 12.87 -4.43 25.12
CA GLN A 134 13.98 -5.07 25.83
C GLN A 134 13.58 -5.46 27.25
N LEU A 135 13.00 -4.52 28.00
CA LEU A 135 12.53 -4.77 29.37
C LEU A 135 11.38 -5.78 29.41
N LEU A 136 10.45 -5.74 28.45
CA LEU A 136 9.34 -6.68 28.36
C LEU A 136 9.78 -8.11 28.03
N ARG A 137 10.87 -8.28 27.29
CA ARG A 137 11.43 -9.61 26.97
C ARG A 137 12.28 -10.16 28.10
N GLY A 138 12.93 -9.29 28.86
CA GLY A 138 13.58 -9.65 30.13
C GLY A 138 14.86 -10.48 30.00
N GLU A 139 15.42 -10.64 28.79
CA GLU A 139 16.69 -11.34 28.57
C GLU A 139 17.91 -10.51 29.01
N SER A 140 17.81 -9.18 28.91
CA SER A 140 18.81 -8.23 29.41
C SER A 140 18.11 -6.98 29.96
N THR A 141 18.38 -6.63 31.22
CA THR A 141 17.82 -5.44 31.87
C THR A 141 18.73 -4.21 31.77
N SER A 142 19.97 -4.38 31.28
CA SER A 142 20.90 -3.27 31.08
C SER A 142 20.57 -2.51 29.81
N LEU A 143 20.10 -1.27 29.97
CA LEU A 143 19.74 -0.41 28.86
C LEU A 143 20.91 0.50 28.47
N ASP A 144 21.38 0.33 27.23
CA ASP A 144 22.25 1.27 26.55
C ASP A 144 21.45 1.98 25.46
N MET A 145 21.09 3.24 25.73
CA MET A 145 20.31 4.08 24.80
C MET A 145 21.05 4.31 23.48
N THR A 146 22.39 4.35 23.52
CA THR A 146 23.19 4.59 22.32
C THR A 146 23.15 3.37 21.41
N ALA A 147 23.34 2.18 21.96
CA ALA A 147 23.23 0.92 21.23
C ALA A 147 21.82 0.69 20.65
N LEU A 148 20.76 1.12 21.35
CA LEU A 148 19.38 1.01 20.87
C LEU A 148 19.06 1.96 19.71
N TRP A 149 19.45 3.22 19.80
CA TRP A 149 18.97 4.26 18.87
C TRP A 149 19.93 4.54 17.72
N LEU A 150 21.23 4.35 17.92
CA LEU A 150 22.22 4.66 16.90
C LEU A 150 22.02 3.86 15.60
N PRO A 151 21.71 2.54 15.63
CA PRO A 151 21.41 1.81 14.40
C PRO A 151 20.17 2.37 13.66
N ILE A 152 19.15 2.83 14.38
CA ILE A 152 17.97 3.45 13.75
C ILE A 152 18.37 4.74 13.02
N VAL A 153 19.26 5.54 13.61
CA VAL A 153 19.78 6.77 13.01
C VAL A 153 20.67 6.49 11.80
N LEU A 154 21.56 5.49 11.88
CA LEU A 154 22.53 5.21 10.82
C LEU A 154 21.96 4.38 9.67
N PHE A 155 20.94 3.55 9.89
CA PHE A 155 20.39 2.69 8.85
C PHE A 155 18.97 3.07 8.47
N CYS A 156 18.06 3.16 9.45
CA CYS A 156 16.64 3.37 9.15
C CYS A 156 16.37 4.78 8.60
N LEU A 157 16.90 5.84 9.22
CA LEU A 157 16.64 7.21 8.77
C LEU A 157 17.16 7.48 7.33
N PRO A 158 18.39 7.10 6.94
CA PRO A 158 18.86 7.23 5.57
C PRO A 158 17.97 6.50 4.57
N VAL A 159 17.54 5.27 4.85
CA VAL A 159 16.66 4.53 3.94
C VAL A 159 15.28 5.21 3.82
N LEU A 160 14.76 5.82 4.90
CA LEU A 160 13.51 6.59 4.84
C LEU A 160 13.60 7.82 3.93
N THR A 161 14.79 8.39 3.73
CA THR A 161 14.97 9.47 2.74
C THR A 161 14.67 9.01 1.32
N VAL A 162 14.93 7.75 0.99
CA VAL A 162 14.62 7.17 -0.33
C VAL A 162 13.11 7.13 -0.55
N ALA A 163 12.32 6.69 0.42
CA ALA A 163 10.86 6.70 0.33
C ALA A 163 10.28 8.13 0.27
N ALA A 164 10.84 9.07 1.04
CA ALA A 164 10.42 10.47 1.00
C ALA A 164 10.67 11.09 -0.39
N ALA A 165 11.83 10.82 -0.99
CA ALA A 165 12.18 11.27 -2.33
C ALA A 165 11.31 10.59 -3.41
N ALA A 166 11.12 9.27 -3.30
CA ALA A 166 10.27 8.50 -4.20
C ALA A 166 8.83 9.04 -4.20
N ALA A 167 8.27 9.41 -3.05
CA ALA A 167 6.94 10.00 -2.99
C ALA A 167 6.83 11.30 -3.82
N VAL A 168 7.85 12.16 -3.80
CA VAL A 168 7.89 13.38 -4.61
C VAL A 168 8.02 13.05 -6.11
N VAL A 169 8.92 12.14 -6.48
CA VAL A 169 9.12 11.72 -7.88
C VAL A 169 7.84 11.09 -8.44
N PHE A 170 7.22 10.17 -7.70
CA PHE A 170 6.02 9.46 -8.15
C PHE A 170 4.82 10.41 -8.30
N GLU A 171 4.71 11.47 -7.48
CA GLU A 171 3.64 12.45 -7.62
C GLU A 171 3.85 13.44 -8.78
N THR A 172 5.09 13.63 -9.23
CA THR A 172 5.42 14.57 -10.31
C THR A 172 5.48 13.91 -11.69
N VAL A 173 5.59 12.58 -11.76
CA VAL A 173 5.58 11.81 -13.02
C VAL A 173 4.14 11.33 -13.33
N PRO A 174 3.52 11.75 -14.45
CA PRO A 174 2.12 11.44 -14.75
C PRO A 174 1.77 9.95 -14.72
N LEU A 175 2.65 9.10 -15.25
CA LEU A 175 2.44 7.65 -15.30
C LEU A 175 2.49 6.99 -13.91
N LEU A 176 3.35 7.50 -13.02
CA LEU A 176 3.55 6.94 -11.68
C LEU A 176 2.56 7.49 -10.67
N ARG A 177 1.90 8.61 -10.95
CA ARG A 177 1.04 9.30 -9.99
C ARG A 177 -0.22 8.51 -9.62
N GLY A 178 -0.75 7.71 -10.55
CA GLY A 178 -1.90 6.85 -10.33
C GLY A 178 -1.59 5.58 -9.51
N GLY A 179 -2.59 4.72 -9.33
CA GLY A 179 -2.45 3.48 -8.55
C GLY A 179 -1.39 2.51 -9.10
N ALA A 180 -1.09 2.53 -10.40
CA ALA A 180 -0.03 1.71 -10.99
C ALA A 180 1.34 1.98 -10.35
N GLY A 181 1.65 3.23 -9.99
CA GLY A 181 2.89 3.53 -9.28
C GLY A 181 2.91 2.99 -7.85
N ASN A 182 1.76 2.81 -7.20
CA ASN A 182 1.72 2.16 -5.88
C ASN A 182 2.10 0.67 -5.99
N ILE A 183 1.51 -0.01 -6.98
CA ILE A 183 1.85 -1.40 -7.30
C ILE A 183 3.35 -1.50 -7.64
N LEU A 184 3.86 -0.61 -8.49
CA LEU A 184 5.29 -0.58 -8.84
C LEU A 184 6.18 -0.43 -7.61
N TRP A 185 5.88 0.51 -6.71
CA TRP A 185 6.64 0.70 -5.48
C TRP A 185 6.69 -0.55 -4.61
N PHE A 186 5.57 -1.27 -4.50
CA PHE A 186 5.49 -2.50 -3.72
C PHE A 186 6.47 -3.58 -4.19
N PHE A 187 6.77 -3.64 -5.49
CA PHE A 187 7.76 -4.59 -6.03
C PHE A 187 9.18 -4.02 -6.07
N VAL A 188 9.32 -2.77 -6.51
CA VAL A 188 10.63 -2.12 -6.68
C VAL A 188 11.33 -1.94 -5.36
N TYR A 189 10.62 -1.51 -4.32
CA TYR A 189 11.25 -1.18 -3.05
C TYR A 189 11.86 -2.40 -2.35
N PRO A 190 11.14 -3.52 -2.10
CA PRO A 190 11.75 -4.71 -1.50
C PRO A 190 12.88 -5.29 -2.35
N SER A 191 12.76 -5.25 -3.68
CA SER A 191 13.83 -5.69 -4.59
C SER A 191 15.09 -4.83 -4.45
N MET A 192 14.92 -3.50 -4.37
CA MET A 192 16.01 -2.55 -4.13
C MET A 192 16.61 -2.73 -2.73
N PHE A 193 15.79 -2.97 -1.71
CA PHE A 193 16.26 -3.26 -0.36
C PHE A 193 17.10 -4.53 -0.34
N LEU A 194 16.61 -5.63 -0.91
CA LEU A 194 17.30 -6.92 -1.00
C LEU A 194 18.64 -6.80 -1.73
N ALA A 195 18.66 -6.12 -2.88
CA ALA A 195 19.89 -5.85 -3.63
C ALA A 195 20.87 -4.95 -2.85
N GLY A 196 20.36 -4.11 -1.95
CA GLY A 196 21.15 -3.22 -1.09
C GLY A 196 21.73 -3.90 0.16
N ILE A 197 21.26 -5.10 0.55
CA ILE A 197 21.69 -5.76 1.79
C ILE A 197 23.21 -5.94 1.86
N PRO A 198 23.91 -6.45 0.82
CA PRO A 198 25.36 -6.63 0.89
C PRO A 198 26.11 -5.30 1.05
N LEU A 199 25.61 -4.23 0.43
CA LEU A 199 26.23 -2.91 0.47
C LEU A 199 26.01 -2.20 1.80
N VAL A 200 24.81 -2.31 2.37
CA VAL A 200 24.39 -1.56 3.56
C VAL A 200 24.65 -2.36 4.83
N TYR A 201 24.35 -3.66 4.84
CA TYR A 201 24.42 -4.52 6.02
C TYR A 201 25.53 -5.58 5.94
N GLY A 202 26.39 -5.56 4.93
CA GLY A 202 27.43 -6.57 4.71
C GLY A 202 28.33 -6.81 5.94
N SER A 203 28.82 -5.75 6.57
CA SER A 203 29.65 -5.87 7.79
C SER A 203 28.87 -6.40 8.99
N ILE A 204 27.60 -6.01 9.13
CA ILE A 204 26.73 -6.45 10.23
C ILE A 204 26.38 -7.92 10.10
N THR A 205 26.01 -8.33 8.89
CA THR A 205 25.67 -9.71 8.56
C THR A 205 26.87 -10.64 8.75
N ALA A 206 28.06 -10.22 8.29
CA ALA A 206 29.30 -10.93 8.58
C ALA A 206 29.62 -11.00 10.08
N GLY A 207 29.37 -9.91 10.84
CA GLY A 207 29.54 -9.88 12.29
C GLY A 207 28.63 -10.87 13.02
N PHE A 208 27.35 -10.96 12.64
CA PHE A 208 26.44 -11.97 13.20
C PHE A 208 26.94 -13.40 12.96
N GLN A 209 27.40 -13.70 11.73
CA GLN A 209 27.93 -15.02 11.39
C GLN A 209 29.21 -15.34 12.16
N ALA A 210 30.13 -14.38 12.29
CA ALA A 210 31.38 -14.56 13.04
C ALA A 210 31.14 -14.83 14.53
N ASP A 211 30.26 -14.05 15.18
CA ASP A 211 29.93 -14.24 16.60
C ASP A 211 29.18 -15.56 16.83
N LEU A 212 28.30 -15.94 15.90
CA LEU A 212 27.63 -17.24 15.94
C LEU A 212 28.65 -18.38 15.83
N ALA A 213 29.54 -18.35 14.83
CA ALA A 213 30.53 -19.40 14.60
C ALA A 213 31.51 -19.55 15.78
N THR A 214 31.79 -18.47 16.50
CA THR A 214 32.64 -18.47 17.70
C THR A 214 31.96 -19.17 18.88
N GLN A 215 30.64 -19.00 19.03
CA GLN A 215 29.86 -19.62 20.11
C GLN A 215 29.37 -21.03 19.77
N HIS A 216 29.15 -21.30 18.48
CA HIS A 216 28.62 -22.56 17.96
C HIS A 216 29.40 -23.01 16.70
N PRO A 217 30.57 -23.65 16.89
CA PRO A 217 31.43 -24.05 15.77
C PRO A 217 30.76 -25.06 14.83
N GLY A 218 30.90 -24.84 13.51
CA GLY A 218 30.41 -25.75 12.47
C GLY A 218 29.04 -25.42 11.87
N MET A 219 28.44 -24.28 12.24
CA MET A 219 27.21 -23.77 11.62
C MET A 219 27.51 -22.61 10.66
N ASP A 220 27.43 -22.89 9.35
CA ASP A 220 27.52 -21.90 8.26
C ASP A 220 26.13 -21.67 7.67
N ASP A 221 25.29 -20.94 8.40
CA ASP A 221 23.93 -20.65 7.95
C ASP A 221 23.77 -19.23 7.38
N GLU A 222 22.85 -19.13 6.42
CA GLU A 222 22.48 -17.85 5.80
C GLU A 222 21.65 -16.97 6.74
N ILE A 223 21.78 -15.67 6.54
CA ILE A 223 21.01 -14.67 7.27
C ILE A 223 19.64 -14.50 6.62
N SER A 224 18.61 -14.59 7.46
CA SER A 224 17.23 -14.35 7.08
C SER A 224 16.75 -13.05 7.73
N ILE A 225 16.27 -12.11 6.90
CA ILE A 225 15.71 -10.83 7.31
C ILE A 225 14.28 -10.75 6.77
N GLY A 226 13.32 -10.67 7.66
CA GLY A 226 11.90 -10.76 7.35
C GLY A 226 11.18 -11.76 8.26
N PHE A 227 9.89 -11.95 8.03
CA PHE A 227 9.10 -12.87 8.85
C PHE A 227 9.44 -14.32 8.46
N THR A 228 10.21 -15.00 9.32
CA THR A 228 10.60 -16.39 9.09
C THR A 228 10.14 -17.26 10.25
N ALA A 229 9.28 -18.23 9.96
CA ALA A 229 8.85 -19.24 10.91
C ALA A 229 9.86 -20.38 10.95
N GLU A 230 10.10 -20.93 12.14
CA GLU A 230 10.98 -22.06 12.36
C GLU A 230 10.23 -23.18 13.11
N PRO A 231 10.31 -24.45 12.67
CA PRO A 231 9.78 -25.58 13.41
C PRO A 231 10.66 -25.90 14.63
N GLY A 232 10.61 -25.05 15.66
CA GLY A 232 11.32 -25.28 16.92
C GLY A 232 11.59 -24.02 17.73
N ALA A 233 12.15 -24.20 18.92
CA ALA A 233 12.70 -23.10 19.69
C ALA A 233 14.01 -22.62 19.03
N LEU A 234 14.10 -21.33 18.76
CA LEU A 234 15.31 -20.73 18.18
C LEU A 234 16.44 -20.72 19.21
N GLY A 235 17.62 -21.14 18.78
CA GLY A 235 18.85 -20.97 19.56
C GLY A 235 19.18 -19.49 19.75
N GLN A 236 20.07 -19.21 20.71
CA GLN A 236 20.51 -17.85 21.02
C GLN A 236 22.02 -17.70 20.83
N PHE A 237 22.44 -16.52 20.39
CA PHE A 237 23.84 -16.10 20.41
C PHE A 237 23.94 -14.65 20.88
N THR A 238 25.03 -14.29 21.56
CA THR A 238 25.33 -12.90 21.89
C THR A 238 26.07 -12.24 20.75
N TRP A 239 25.61 -11.06 20.32
CA TRP A 239 26.30 -10.26 19.31
C TRP A 239 27.14 -9.17 19.98
N SER A 240 28.39 -9.04 19.56
CA SER A 240 29.37 -8.10 20.11
C SER A 240 29.02 -6.63 19.83
N GLY A 241 28.12 -6.37 18.88
CA GLY A 241 27.71 -5.03 18.46
C GLY A 241 28.33 -4.62 17.15
N MET A 242 28.20 -3.33 16.83
CA MET A 242 28.67 -2.76 15.58
C MET A 242 29.82 -1.79 15.81
N ASP A 243 30.88 -1.97 15.03
CA ASP A 243 31.94 -0.98 14.93
C ASP A 243 31.52 0.16 14.01
N ILE A 244 31.57 1.39 14.53
CA ILE A 244 31.26 2.60 13.78
C ILE A 244 32.51 2.99 12.99
N ASP A 245 32.53 2.64 11.71
CA ASP A 245 33.54 3.14 10.79
C ASP A 245 33.05 4.41 10.07
N THR A 246 34.00 5.27 9.73
CA THR A 246 33.83 6.43 8.85
C THR A 246 33.17 6.07 7.52
N THR A 247 33.43 4.86 6.99
CA THR A 247 32.82 4.37 5.75
C THR A 247 31.30 4.21 5.88
N LEU A 248 30.82 3.67 7.01
CA LEU A 248 29.39 3.50 7.30
C LEU A 248 28.67 4.85 7.41
N VAL A 249 29.28 5.79 8.12
CA VAL A 249 28.74 7.16 8.28
C VAL A 249 28.71 7.87 6.92
N ALA A 250 29.76 7.73 6.11
CA ALA A 250 29.84 8.30 4.77
C ALA A 250 28.79 7.70 3.82
N ALA A 251 28.56 6.38 3.88
CA ALA A 251 27.52 5.71 3.09
C ALA A 251 26.12 6.23 3.45
N SER A 252 25.86 6.40 4.74
CA SER A 252 24.61 6.96 5.27
C SER A 252 24.39 8.40 4.80
N ALA A 253 25.40 9.25 4.94
CA ALA A 253 25.35 10.65 4.47
C ALA A 253 25.21 10.74 2.94
N GLY A 254 25.91 9.86 2.21
CA GLY A 254 25.83 9.74 0.76
C GLY A 254 24.43 9.38 0.29
N LEU A 255 23.75 8.44 0.96
CA LEU A 255 22.37 8.06 0.63
C LEU A 255 21.38 9.21 0.88
N ILE A 256 21.54 9.95 1.98
CA ILE A 256 20.73 11.15 2.27
C ILE A 256 20.95 12.22 1.19
N ALA A 257 22.20 12.47 0.81
CA ALA A 257 22.55 13.44 -0.22
C ALA A 257 21.96 13.04 -1.58
N ALA A 258 22.14 11.78 -2.00
CA ALA A 258 21.59 11.23 -3.24
C ALA A 258 20.05 11.34 -3.27
N SER A 259 19.38 10.94 -2.19
CA SER A 259 17.91 11.04 -2.10
C SER A 259 17.41 12.48 -2.16
N THR A 260 18.14 13.41 -1.55
CA THR A 260 17.82 14.85 -1.60
C THR A 260 17.95 15.40 -3.02
N ILE A 261 18.99 14.99 -3.76
CA ILE A 261 19.16 15.35 -5.19
C ILE A 261 17.98 14.79 -6.01
N VAL A 262 17.64 13.51 -5.82
CA VAL A 262 16.51 12.86 -6.49
C VAL A 262 15.18 13.57 -6.20
N ALA A 263 14.98 14.07 -4.98
CA ALA A 263 13.76 14.79 -4.60
C ALA A 263 13.61 16.16 -5.31
N ILE A 264 14.71 16.81 -5.69
CA ILE A 264 14.73 18.11 -6.37
C ILE A 264 14.70 17.94 -7.90
N LEU A 265 15.19 16.82 -8.40
CA LEU A 265 15.29 16.49 -9.82
C LEU A 265 13.98 16.73 -10.61
N PRO A 266 12.77 16.46 -10.07
CA PRO A 266 11.52 16.78 -10.77
C PRO A 266 11.28 18.25 -11.09
N SER A 267 12.05 19.18 -10.52
CA SER A 267 12.03 20.59 -10.91
C SER A 267 12.29 20.83 -12.40
N LEU A 268 12.90 19.86 -13.09
CA LEU A 268 13.18 19.92 -14.53
C LEU A 268 11.94 19.71 -15.41
N TRP A 269 10.93 18.97 -14.95
CA TRP A 269 9.70 18.69 -15.74
C TRP A 269 8.40 19.08 -15.05
N PHE A 270 8.39 19.27 -13.72
CA PHE A 270 7.19 19.61 -12.98
C PHE A 270 6.79 21.07 -13.24
N GLY A 271 5.80 21.25 -14.11
CA GLY A 271 5.29 22.55 -14.56
C GLY A 271 4.46 23.34 -13.54
N ARG A 272 4.59 23.05 -12.23
CA ARG A 272 4.02 23.81 -11.08
C ARG A 272 2.59 24.32 -11.25
N PHE A 273 1.61 23.43 -11.06
CA PHE A 273 0.16 23.72 -11.02
C PHE A 273 -0.38 24.61 -12.16
N ASP A 274 0.39 24.80 -13.24
CA ASP A 274 0.03 25.65 -14.37
C ASP A 274 -1.16 25.02 -15.14
N PRO A 275 -2.34 25.66 -15.13
CA PRO A 275 -3.53 25.10 -15.77
C PRO A 275 -3.32 24.91 -17.29
N ALA A 276 -2.49 25.72 -17.94
CA ALA A 276 -2.21 25.60 -19.38
C ALA A 276 -1.42 24.33 -19.74
N ARG A 277 -0.62 23.80 -18.80
CA ARG A 277 0.12 22.54 -18.97
C ARG A 277 -0.69 21.32 -18.55
N TRP A 278 -1.65 21.51 -17.66
CA TRP A 278 -2.47 20.43 -17.10
C TRP A 278 -3.66 20.04 -17.98
N GLN A 279 -4.21 20.98 -18.75
CA GLN A 279 -5.36 20.78 -19.65
C GLN A 279 -5.00 20.05 -20.97
N ARG A 280 -3.98 19.18 -20.98
CA ARG A 280 -3.65 18.31 -22.13
C ARG A 280 -4.54 17.08 -22.25
N THR A 281 -5.73 17.09 -21.66
CA THR A 281 -6.80 16.24 -22.19
C THR A 281 -7.50 17.10 -23.22
N PRO A 282 -7.44 16.78 -24.53
CA PRO A 282 -8.27 17.47 -25.48
C PRO A 282 -9.70 17.14 -25.09
N SER A 283 -10.36 18.03 -24.35
CA SER A 283 -11.78 18.20 -24.54
C SER A 283 -11.89 18.55 -26.02
N HIS A 284 -12.20 17.55 -26.84
CA HIS A 284 -12.73 17.73 -28.18
C HIS A 284 -14.08 18.44 -28.02
N VAL A 285 -14.07 19.68 -27.54
CA VAL A 285 -15.01 20.65 -28.01
C VAL A 285 -14.56 20.82 -29.44
N SER A 286 -15.23 20.10 -30.34
CA SER A 286 -15.18 20.43 -31.75
C SER A 286 -15.50 21.93 -31.80
N ALA A 287 -14.47 22.75 -32.00
CA ALA A 287 -14.63 24.12 -32.43
C ALA A 287 -15.11 24.03 -33.87
N ALA A 288 -16.34 23.55 -34.06
CA ALA A 288 -17.12 23.93 -35.21
C ALA A 288 -17.15 25.46 -35.16
N PRO A 289 -16.82 26.16 -36.26
CA PRO A 289 -16.90 27.60 -36.30
C PRO A 289 -18.30 28.00 -35.83
N ALA A 290 -18.36 28.74 -34.73
CA ALA A 290 -19.60 29.27 -34.20
C ALA A 290 -20.16 30.22 -35.26
N THR A 291 -21.05 29.71 -36.10
CA THR A 291 -22.05 30.57 -36.74
C THR A 291 -22.86 31.14 -35.60
N GLU A 292 -22.80 32.45 -35.41
CA GLU A 292 -23.65 33.17 -34.45
C GLU A 292 -25.12 32.86 -34.77
N ALA A 293 -25.64 31.82 -34.13
CA ALA A 293 -27.08 31.64 -34.04
C ALA A 293 -27.60 32.73 -33.11
N PRO A 294 -28.73 33.38 -33.44
CA PRO A 294 -29.29 34.44 -32.63
C PRO A 294 -29.46 33.95 -31.19
N VAL A 295 -29.02 34.78 -30.24
CA VAL A 295 -29.09 34.52 -28.80
C VAL A 295 -30.57 34.51 -28.39
N ALA A 296 -31.22 33.37 -28.56
CA ALA A 296 -32.47 33.08 -27.89
C ALA A 296 -32.19 33.02 -26.37
N PRO A 297 -33.07 33.55 -25.52
CA PRO A 297 -32.89 33.44 -24.07
C PRO A 297 -32.75 31.96 -23.70
N ALA A 298 -31.60 31.61 -23.10
CA ALA A 298 -31.22 30.23 -22.78
C ALA A 298 -32.20 29.49 -21.85
N PHE A 299 -33.21 30.21 -21.31
CA PHE A 299 -34.19 29.70 -20.36
C PHE A 299 -35.65 29.93 -20.79
N SER A 300 -35.97 29.97 -22.09
CA SER A 300 -37.36 29.76 -22.52
C SER A 300 -37.70 28.26 -22.59
N GLN A 301 -37.53 27.55 -21.47
CA GLN A 301 -38.07 26.19 -21.36
C GLN A 301 -39.53 26.31 -20.92
N SER A 302 -40.46 26.08 -21.85
CA SER A 302 -41.83 25.71 -21.50
C SER A 302 -41.78 24.62 -20.41
N PRO A 303 -42.66 24.63 -19.39
CA PRO A 303 -42.61 23.68 -18.29
C PRO A 303 -42.61 22.27 -18.87
N ARG A 304 -41.43 21.64 -18.97
CA ARG A 304 -41.34 20.23 -19.32
C ARG A 304 -42.01 19.52 -18.17
N THR A 305 -43.19 18.98 -18.42
CA THR A 305 -43.81 18.03 -17.52
C THR A 305 -42.77 16.96 -17.25
N LEU A 306 -42.25 16.94 -16.02
CA LEU A 306 -41.31 15.91 -15.61
C LEU A 306 -42.00 14.57 -15.86
N SER A 307 -41.31 13.66 -16.54
CA SER A 307 -41.80 12.30 -16.74
C SER A 307 -42.19 11.71 -15.38
N PRO A 308 -43.33 11.01 -15.27
CA PRO A 308 -43.75 10.40 -14.02
C PRO A 308 -42.62 9.60 -13.39
N ALA A 309 -42.44 9.71 -12.07
CA ALA A 309 -41.42 8.96 -11.36
C ALA A 309 -41.77 7.47 -11.39
N GLU A 310 -41.19 6.72 -12.32
CA GLU A 310 -41.36 5.28 -12.39
C GLU A 310 -40.47 4.58 -11.35
N ARG A 311 -41.09 3.79 -10.46
CA ARG A 311 -40.39 2.87 -9.56
C ARG A 311 -40.04 1.58 -10.32
N GLY A 312 -39.03 1.63 -11.18
CA GLY A 312 -38.52 0.46 -11.90
C GLY A 312 -37.64 -0.47 -11.04
N GLN A 313 -37.43 -1.71 -11.50
CA GLN A 313 -36.39 -2.61 -10.98
C GLN A 313 -35.01 -2.08 -11.39
N SER A 314 -34.47 -1.14 -10.62
CA SER A 314 -33.23 -0.43 -10.95
C SER A 314 -31.96 -1.26 -10.76
N PHE A 315 -32.03 -2.43 -10.11
CA PHE A 315 -30.83 -3.18 -9.74
C PHE A 315 -30.00 -3.70 -10.93
N PRO A 316 -30.56 -4.40 -11.95
CA PRO A 316 -29.75 -4.90 -13.07
C PRO A 316 -29.13 -3.76 -13.88
N GLY A 317 -29.89 -2.69 -14.12
CA GLY A 317 -29.39 -1.49 -14.80
C GLY A 317 -28.29 -0.79 -14.01
N LEU A 318 -28.42 -0.72 -12.69
CA LEU A 318 -27.41 -0.16 -11.80
C LEU A 318 -26.14 -1.02 -11.77
N LEU A 319 -26.27 -2.34 -11.65
CA LEU A 319 -25.15 -3.28 -11.67
C LEU A 319 -24.37 -3.19 -12.99
N LEU A 320 -25.08 -3.21 -14.13
CA LEU A 320 -24.48 -3.05 -15.45
C LEU A 320 -23.82 -1.67 -15.61
N GLY A 321 -24.47 -0.62 -15.09
CA GLY A 321 -23.91 0.73 -15.04
C GLY A 321 -22.59 0.78 -14.28
N GLU A 322 -22.55 0.18 -13.10
CA GLU A 322 -21.38 0.16 -12.23
C GLU A 322 -20.22 -0.62 -12.88
N VAL A 323 -20.49 -1.82 -13.42
CA VAL A 323 -19.50 -2.59 -14.20
C VAL A 323 -18.96 -1.78 -15.37
N ARG A 324 -19.84 -1.11 -16.12
CA ARG A 324 -19.46 -0.30 -17.28
C ARG A 324 -18.64 0.92 -16.88
N ILE A 325 -18.92 1.55 -15.74
CA ILE A 325 -18.15 2.68 -15.23
C ILE A 325 -16.74 2.23 -14.83
N HIS A 326 -16.61 1.10 -14.12
CA HIS A 326 -15.30 0.57 -13.73
C HIS A 326 -14.48 0.13 -14.94
N LEU A 327 -15.06 -0.65 -15.85
CA LEU A 327 -14.39 -1.15 -17.06
C LEU A 327 -14.19 -0.07 -18.13
N GLY A 328 -15.02 0.97 -18.17
CA GLY A 328 -14.92 2.05 -19.16
C GLY A 328 -13.66 2.90 -19.02
N SER A 329 -13.02 2.86 -17.84
CA SER A 329 -11.75 3.54 -17.57
C SER A 329 -10.50 2.73 -17.91
N VAL A 330 -10.68 1.50 -18.41
CA VAL A 330 -9.61 0.54 -18.61
C VAL A 330 -8.99 0.66 -20.01
N SER A 331 -7.67 0.56 -20.11
CA SER A 331 -6.96 0.65 -21.38
C SER A 331 -7.08 -0.63 -22.21
N ARG A 332 -6.88 -0.54 -23.54
CA ARG A 332 -6.84 -1.73 -24.43
C ARG A 332 -5.76 -2.73 -24.01
N TRP A 333 -4.66 -2.25 -23.42
CA TRP A 333 -3.56 -3.08 -22.93
C TRP A 333 -3.99 -3.99 -21.77
N TRP A 334 -4.89 -3.53 -20.91
CA TRP A 334 -5.41 -4.37 -19.82
C TRP A 334 -6.18 -5.58 -20.35
N TRP A 335 -6.96 -5.41 -21.42
CA TRP A 335 -7.66 -6.53 -22.08
C TRP A 335 -6.69 -7.50 -22.75
N LEU A 336 -5.60 -6.99 -23.35
CA LEU A 336 -4.53 -7.83 -23.87
C LEU A 336 -3.86 -8.63 -22.75
N THR A 337 -3.53 -7.99 -21.62
CA THR A 337 -2.96 -8.66 -20.45
C THR A 337 -3.91 -9.71 -19.89
N LEU A 338 -5.21 -9.41 -19.82
CA LEU A 338 -6.23 -10.38 -19.40
C LEU A 338 -6.24 -11.61 -20.32
N ALA A 339 -6.20 -11.41 -21.64
CA ALA A 339 -6.18 -12.50 -22.60
C ALA A 339 -4.92 -13.36 -22.43
N ILE A 340 -3.74 -12.74 -22.29
CA ILE A 340 -2.48 -13.45 -22.05
C ILE A 340 -2.56 -14.26 -20.75
N VAL A 341 -2.94 -13.63 -19.64
CA VAL A 341 -3.08 -14.29 -18.33
C VAL A 341 -4.05 -15.46 -18.38
N THR A 342 -5.18 -15.30 -19.08
CA THR A 342 -6.20 -16.34 -19.24
C THR A 342 -5.65 -17.53 -20.03
N ILE A 343 -4.98 -17.30 -21.15
CA ILE A 343 -4.36 -18.35 -21.97
C ILE A 343 -3.26 -19.05 -21.18
N THR A 344 -2.40 -18.30 -20.49
CA THR A 344 -1.35 -18.86 -19.64
C THR A 344 -1.93 -19.72 -18.52
N ALA A 345 -2.98 -19.27 -17.83
CA ALA A 345 -3.63 -20.03 -16.76
C ALA A 345 -4.22 -21.36 -17.25
N LEU A 346 -4.74 -21.41 -18.48
CA LEU A 346 -5.26 -22.64 -19.09
C LEU A 346 -4.12 -23.62 -19.47
N ALA A 347 -2.96 -23.10 -19.86
CA ALA A 347 -1.79 -23.88 -20.24
C ALA A 347 -1.01 -24.48 -19.05
N VAL A 348 -1.10 -23.84 -17.88
CA VAL A 348 -0.42 -24.29 -16.65
C VAL A 348 -0.98 -25.65 -16.18
N PRO A 349 -0.14 -26.56 -15.65
CA PRO A 349 -0.61 -27.84 -15.09
C PRO A 349 -1.53 -27.65 -13.87
N ALA A 350 -2.40 -28.64 -13.63
CA ALA A 350 -3.54 -28.51 -12.70
C ALA A 350 -3.12 -28.22 -11.23
N ASP A 351 -1.94 -28.67 -10.83
CA ASP A 351 -1.31 -28.43 -9.53
C ASP A 351 -0.97 -26.95 -9.28
N ARG A 352 -0.72 -26.16 -10.34
CA ARG A 352 -0.29 -24.75 -10.24
C ARG A 352 -1.38 -23.73 -10.56
N VAL A 353 -2.63 -24.16 -10.70
CA VAL A 353 -3.75 -23.28 -11.07
C VAL A 353 -4.03 -22.25 -9.98
N GLY A 354 -3.83 -22.58 -8.71
CA GLY A 354 -3.90 -21.63 -7.60
C GLY A 354 -2.89 -20.49 -7.75
N THR A 355 -1.65 -20.79 -8.12
CA THR A 355 -0.63 -19.77 -8.41
C THR A 355 -1.03 -18.92 -9.62
N ALA A 356 -1.57 -19.53 -10.67
CA ALA A 356 -2.08 -18.77 -11.82
C ALA A 356 -3.22 -17.80 -11.42
N LEU A 357 -4.11 -18.22 -10.53
CA LEU A 357 -5.16 -17.36 -9.96
C LEU A 357 -4.57 -16.19 -9.16
N LEU A 358 -3.58 -16.45 -8.32
CA LEU A 358 -2.90 -15.44 -7.51
C LEU A 358 -2.36 -14.29 -8.39
N PHE A 359 -1.70 -14.62 -9.51
CA PHE A 359 -1.22 -13.61 -10.45
C PHE A 359 -2.35 -12.97 -11.28
N ALA A 360 -3.37 -13.75 -11.68
CA ALA A 360 -4.50 -13.23 -12.43
C ALA A 360 -5.28 -12.16 -11.65
N TRP A 361 -5.44 -12.36 -10.35
CA TRP A 361 -6.11 -11.39 -9.47
C TRP A 361 -5.21 -10.21 -9.03
N LEU A 362 -3.99 -10.08 -9.55
CA LEU A 362 -3.23 -8.83 -9.47
C LEU A 362 -3.75 -7.79 -10.50
N LEU A 363 -4.30 -8.26 -11.62
CA LEU A 363 -4.77 -7.42 -12.73
C LEU A 363 -5.97 -6.50 -12.37
N PRO A 364 -7.02 -6.97 -11.66
CA PRO A 364 -8.17 -6.14 -11.30
C PRO A 364 -7.93 -5.24 -10.07
N VAL A 365 -6.74 -5.26 -9.43
CA VAL A 365 -6.46 -4.52 -8.19
C VAL A 365 -6.81 -3.03 -8.30
N LEU A 366 -6.45 -2.40 -9.42
CA LEU A 366 -6.75 -0.98 -9.64
C LEU A 366 -8.24 -0.73 -9.82
N LEU A 367 -8.99 -1.68 -10.39
CA LEU A 367 -10.44 -1.58 -10.55
C LEU A 367 -11.13 -1.75 -9.20
N TRP A 368 -10.75 -2.78 -8.43
CA TRP A 368 -11.27 -3.02 -7.09
C TRP A 368 -10.96 -1.87 -6.13
N SER A 369 -9.77 -1.26 -6.24
CA SER A 369 -9.39 -0.15 -5.37
C SER A 369 -10.30 1.08 -5.49
N ARG A 370 -11.08 1.18 -6.57
CA ARG A 370 -12.03 2.28 -6.79
C ARG A 370 -13.42 2.01 -6.22
N LEU A 371 -13.69 0.77 -5.80
CA LEU A 371 -14.91 0.41 -5.09
C LEU A 371 -14.99 1.20 -3.78
N GLY A 372 -16.09 1.90 -3.57
CA GLY A 372 -16.38 2.75 -2.42
C GLY A 372 -15.70 4.11 -2.45
N THR A 373 -14.86 4.40 -3.46
CA THR A 373 -14.11 5.67 -3.56
C THR A 373 -14.48 6.50 -4.79
N LEU A 374 -14.94 5.86 -5.87
CA LEU A 374 -15.11 6.48 -7.17
C LEU A 374 -15.98 7.75 -7.17
N THR A 375 -17.13 7.68 -6.50
CA THR A 375 -18.07 8.81 -6.41
C THR A 375 -17.50 10.00 -5.65
N TYR A 376 -16.60 9.77 -4.70
CA TYR A 376 -15.89 10.80 -3.97
C TYR A 376 -14.73 11.39 -4.78
N GLU A 377 -13.98 10.55 -5.49
CA GLU A 377 -12.90 10.97 -6.38
C GLU A 377 -13.40 11.90 -7.49
N GLN A 378 -14.60 11.65 -8.00
CA GLN A 378 -15.24 12.45 -9.05
C GLN A 378 -16.07 13.62 -8.51
N GLY A 379 -16.23 13.76 -7.19
CA GLY A 379 -17.03 14.84 -6.59
C GLY A 379 -18.54 14.74 -6.82
N VAL A 380 -19.05 13.61 -7.33
CA VAL A 380 -20.47 13.41 -7.66
C VAL A 380 -21.25 12.69 -6.55
N ALA A 381 -20.60 12.34 -5.43
CA ALA A 381 -21.24 11.64 -4.32
C ALA A 381 -22.57 12.27 -3.83
N PRO A 382 -22.71 13.61 -3.70
CA PRO A 382 -23.99 14.20 -3.32
C PRO A 382 -25.10 13.93 -4.33
N LEU A 383 -24.80 13.99 -5.63
CA LEU A 383 -25.77 13.76 -6.71
C LEU A 383 -26.27 12.31 -6.71
N VAL A 384 -25.35 11.36 -6.57
CA VAL A 384 -25.66 9.92 -6.56
C VAL A 384 -26.43 9.52 -5.29
N GLN A 385 -26.22 10.22 -4.19
CA GLN A 385 -26.93 9.97 -2.92
C GLN A 385 -28.41 10.39 -2.95
N CYS A 386 -28.81 11.29 -3.86
CA CYS A 386 -30.19 11.76 -3.96
C CYS A 386 -31.11 10.81 -4.74
N GLY A 387 -30.58 9.98 -5.64
CA GLY A 387 -31.38 9.26 -6.64
C GLY A 387 -31.67 7.79 -6.35
N VAL A 388 -30.83 7.09 -5.58
CA VAL A 388 -30.93 5.63 -5.38
C VAL A 388 -30.66 5.28 -3.93
N SER A 389 -31.38 4.29 -3.39
CA SER A 389 -31.14 3.79 -2.04
C SER A 389 -29.67 3.36 -1.84
N SER A 390 -29.10 3.70 -0.69
CA SER A 390 -27.69 3.39 -0.36
C SER A 390 -27.40 1.90 -0.40
N ARG A 391 -28.33 1.07 0.09
CA ARG A 391 -28.18 -0.39 0.17
C ARG A 391 -28.17 -1.05 -1.21
N ILE A 392 -29.08 -0.69 -2.11
CA ILE A 392 -29.12 -1.25 -3.47
C ILE A 392 -27.85 -0.87 -4.24
N ARG A 393 -27.38 0.37 -4.09
CA ARG A 393 -26.12 0.82 -4.69
C ARG A 393 -24.92 0.04 -4.15
N LEU A 394 -24.84 -0.15 -2.84
CA LEU A 394 -23.75 -0.92 -2.22
C LEU A 394 -23.70 -2.36 -2.76
N ILE A 395 -24.86 -3.02 -2.87
CA ILE A 395 -24.92 -4.39 -3.40
C ILE A 395 -24.56 -4.41 -4.89
N ALA A 396 -24.99 -3.41 -5.67
CA ALA A 396 -24.62 -3.30 -7.08
C ALA A 396 -23.11 -3.07 -7.28
N GLU A 397 -22.49 -2.22 -6.44
CA GLU A 397 -21.06 -1.95 -6.45
C GLU A 397 -20.25 -3.18 -6.03
N TRP A 398 -20.69 -3.90 -5.00
CA TRP A 398 -20.12 -5.18 -4.61
C TRP A 398 -20.21 -6.19 -5.75
N GLY A 399 -21.40 -6.35 -6.32
CA GLY A 399 -21.66 -7.24 -7.45
C GLY A 399 -20.80 -6.91 -8.67
N ALA A 400 -20.57 -5.63 -8.95
CA ALA A 400 -19.66 -5.21 -10.02
C ALA A 400 -18.22 -5.67 -9.74
N GLY A 401 -17.76 -5.53 -8.50
CA GLY A 401 -16.47 -6.06 -8.05
C GLY A 401 -16.35 -7.59 -8.19
N VAL A 402 -17.42 -8.32 -7.85
CA VAL A 402 -17.49 -9.79 -8.03
C VAL A 402 -17.42 -10.15 -9.52
N LEU A 403 -18.18 -9.46 -10.39
CA LEU A 403 -18.14 -9.69 -11.83
C LEU A 403 -16.76 -9.41 -12.42
N ILE A 404 -16.08 -8.36 -11.96
CA ILE A 404 -14.69 -8.08 -12.34
C ILE A 404 -13.75 -9.21 -11.89
N ALA A 405 -13.94 -9.77 -10.70
CA ALA A 405 -13.19 -10.93 -10.21
C ALA A 405 -13.41 -12.18 -11.08
N VAL A 406 -14.66 -12.40 -11.49
CA VAL A 406 -15.05 -13.48 -12.40
C VAL A 406 -14.36 -13.33 -13.76
N ILE A 407 -14.42 -12.14 -14.35
CA ILE A 407 -13.76 -11.84 -15.63
C ILE A 407 -12.26 -12.05 -15.53
N ALA A 408 -11.62 -11.53 -14.49
CA ALA A 408 -10.17 -11.66 -14.29
C ALA A 408 -9.72 -13.09 -13.96
N GLY A 409 -10.58 -13.87 -13.30
CA GLY A 409 -10.28 -15.23 -12.83
C GLY A 409 -10.83 -16.35 -13.72
N VAL A 410 -11.35 -16.04 -14.92
CA VAL A 410 -12.05 -17.02 -15.76
C VAL A 410 -11.14 -18.16 -16.24
N GLY A 411 -9.89 -17.87 -16.59
CA GLY A 411 -8.92 -18.90 -17.03
C GLY A 411 -8.66 -19.96 -15.95
N PRO A 412 -8.22 -19.55 -14.74
CA PRO A 412 -8.07 -20.47 -13.61
C PRO A 412 -9.36 -21.22 -13.27
N LEU A 413 -10.52 -20.56 -13.28
CA LEU A 413 -11.82 -21.20 -13.00
C LEU A 413 -12.11 -22.34 -13.98
N VAL A 414 -11.98 -22.08 -15.29
CA VAL A 414 -12.19 -23.10 -16.33
C VAL A 414 -11.23 -24.27 -16.13
N LYS A 415 -9.96 -24.01 -15.82
CA LYS A 415 -8.98 -25.07 -15.57
C LYS A 415 -9.32 -25.91 -14.33
N MET A 416 -9.77 -25.28 -13.23
CA MET A 416 -10.23 -25.99 -12.03
C MET A 416 -11.45 -26.87 -12.31
N LEU A 417 -12.41 -26.37 -13.11
CA LEU A 417 -13.59 -27.15 -13.54
C LEU A 417 -13.20 -28.35 -14.40
N LEU A 418 -12.28 -28.18 -15.35
CA LEU A 418 -11.77 -29.27 -16.19
C LEU A 418 -11.01 -30.33 -15.37
N ALA A 419 -10.35 -29.91 -14.29
CA ALA A 419 -9.67 -30.80 -13.35
C ALA A 419 -10.60 -31.40 -12.27
N ALA A 420 -11.91 -31.11 -12.31
CA ALA A 420 -12.91 -31.50 -11.31
C ALA A 420 -12.55 -31.10 -9.86
N ASP A 421 -11.83 -29.99 -9.69
CA ASP A 421 -11.39 -29.49 -8.39
C ASP A 421 -12.47 -28.64 -7.71
N ALA A 422 -13.46 -29.29 -7.12
CA ALA A 422 -14.57 -28.64 -6.43
C ALA A 422 -14.11 -27.73 -5.27
N THR A 423 -13.07 -28.14 -4.55
CA THR A 423 -12.47 -27.38 -3.44
C THR A 423 -11.84 -26.07 -3.91
N GLY A 424 -11.09 -26.10 -5.02
CA GLY A 424 -10.53 -24.92 -5.65
C GLY A 424 -11.60 -23.97 -6.18
N VAL A 425 -12.65 -24.51 -6.82
CA VAL A 425 -13.78 -23.70 -7.27
C VAL A 425 -14.48 -23.02 -6.10
N ALA A 426 -14.70 -23.71 -4.99
CA ALA A 426 -15.30 -23.11 -3.79
C ALA A 426 -14.44 -21.98 -3.21
N ALA A 427 -13.12 -22.17 -3.13
CA ALA A 427 -12.19 -21.13 -2.71
C ALA A 427 -12.15 -19.94 -3.69
N TRP A 428 -12.21 -20.20 -4.99
CA TRP A 428 -12.32 -19.17 -6.01
C TRP A 428 -13.58 -18.32 -5.85
N VAL A 429 -14.74 -18.93 -5.61
CA VAL A 429 -16.00 -18.19 -5.38
C VAL A 429 -15.93 -17.38 -4.08
N ALA A 430 -15.31 -17.94 -3.03
CA ALA A 430 -15.09 -17.24 -1.78
C ALA A 430 -14.16 -16.01 -1.96
N GLY A 431 -13.01 -16.17 -2.63
CA GLY A 431 -12.12 -15.06 -2.94
C GLY A 431 -12.79 -13.96 -3.77
N ALA A 432 -13.55 -14.34 -4.80
CA ALA A 432 -14.27 -13.42 -5.67
C ALA A 432 -15.32 -12.58 -4.94
N THR A 433 -15.81 -13.03 -3.78
CA THR A 433 -16.80 -12.30 -2.96
C THR A 433 -16.16 -11.52 -1.81
N VAL A 434 -15.12 -12.07 -1.18
CA VAL A 434 -14.42 -11.43 -0.04
C VAL A 434 -13.57 -10.24 -0.48
N ILE A 435 -12.80 -10.38 -1.56
CA ILE A 435 -11.85 -9.33 -1.98
C ILE A 435 -12.59 -8.02 -2.33
N PRO A 436 -13.67 -8.02 -3.13
CA PRO A 436 -14.45 -6.80 -3.38
C PRO A 436 -15.15 -6.25 -2.14
N ALA A 437 -15.62 -7.11 -1.22
CA ALA A 437 -16.22 -6.67 0.04
C ALA A 437 -15.19 -5.94 0.92
N LEU A 438 -13.96 -6.44 0.98
CA LEU A 438 -12.84 -5.78 1.65
C LEU A 438 -12.52 -4.43 1.00
N ALA A 439 -12.47 -4.38 -0.34
CA ALA A 439 -12.25 -3.15 -1.08
C ALA A 439 -13.29 -2.08 -0.77
N LEU A 440 -14.57 -2.45 -0.77
CA LEU A 440 -15.67 -1.57 -0.42
C LEU A 440 -15.60 -1.04 1.01
N LEU A 441 -15.30 -1.91 1.99
CA LEU A 441 -15.19 -1.49 3.37
C LEU A 441 -14.05 -0.47 3.53
N ILE A 442 -12.86 -0.80 3.04
CA ILE A 442 -11.69 0.08 3.10
C ILE A 442 -11.94 1.39 2.35
N GLY A 443 -12.51 1.32 1.15
CA GLY A 443 -12.86 2.49 0.33
C GLY A 443 -13.88 3.38 1.04
N SER A 444 -14.91 2.80 1.65
CA SER A 444 -15.91 3.54 2.40
C SER A 444 -15.32 4.24 3.62
N ILE A 445 -14.43 3.61 4.39
CA ILE A 445 -13.80 4.21 5.57
C ILE A 445 -12.78 5.27 5.15
N GLY A 446 -11.81 4.90 4.31
CA GLY A 446 -10.66 5.74 3.99
C GLY A 446 -10.91 6.80 2.91
N ARG A 447 -11.93 6.63 2.07
CA ARG A 447 -12.20 7.46 0.87
C ARG A 447 -10.98 7.61 -0.03
N THR A 448 -10.12 6.60 -0.06
CA THR A 448 -8.92 6.57 -0.90
C THR A 448 -8.62 5.14 -1.35
N ALA A 449 -8.34 4.98 -2.64
CA ALA A 449 -8.00 3.69 -3.24
C ALA A 449 -6.69 3.08 -2.69
N ARG A 450 -5.82 3.91 -2.11
CA ARG A 450 -4.44 3.54 -1.75
C ARG A 450 -4.34 2.53 -0.61
N VAL A 451 -5.23 2.64 0.37
CA VAL A 451 -5.21 1.72 1.53
C VAL A 451 -5.54 0.30 1.06
N PHE A 452 -6.54 0.15 0.19
CA PHE A 452 -6.86 -1.17 -0.38
C PHE A 452 -5.70 -1.70 -1.23
N GLN A 453 -5.07 -0.86 -2.06
CA GLN A 453 -3.90 -1.28 -2.85
C GLN A 453 -2.78 -1.82 -1.95
N ALA A 454 -2.44 -1.13 -0.85
CA ALA A 454 -1.42 -1.60 0.09
C ALA A 454 -1.84 -2.90 0.80
N VAL A 455 -3.06 -2.96 1.33
CA VAL A 455 -3.57 -4.12 2.08
C VAL A 455 -3.68 -5.35 1.18
N TYR A 456 -4.21 -5.20 -0.03
CA TYR A 456 -4.35 -6.30 -0.97
C TYR A 456 -2.99 -6.84 -1.43
N LEU A 457 -2.04 -5.96 -1.74
CA LEU A 457 -0.68 -6.38 -2.11
C LEU A 457 0.03 -7.10 -0.96
N LEU A 458 -0.21 -6.69 0.29
CA LEU A 458 0.30 -7.39 1.46
C LEU A 458 -0.32 -8.78 1.61
N ILE A 459 -1.64 -8.92 1.46
CA ILE A 459 -2.32 -10.22 1.46
C ILE A 459 -1.76 -11.10 0.34
N TRP A 460 -1.65 -10.54 -0.86
CA TRP A 460 -1.10 -11.22 -2.04
C TRP A 460 0.33 -11.74 -1.78
N TYR A 461 1.20 -10.91 -1.21
CA TYR A 461 2.58 -11.28 -0.87
C TYR A 461 2.64 -12.31 0.26
N ALA A 462 1.78 -12.20 1.28
CA ALA A 462 1.71 -13.17 2.36
C ALA A 462 1.30 -14.56 1.83
N VAL A 463 0.30 -14.63 0.93
CA VAL A 463 -0.08 -15.89 0.26
C VAL A 463 1.07 -16.44 -0.59
N LEU A 464 1.78 -15.58 -1.32
CA LEU A 464 2.95 -15.99 -2.10
C LEU A 464 4.07 -16.60 -1.24
N ASN A 465 4.24 -16.11 0.00
CA ASN A 465 5.23 -16.61 0.96
C ASN A 465 4.70 -17.75 1.85
N GLY A 466 3.56 -18.37 1.52
CA GLY A 466 3.07 -19.54 2.24
C GLY A 466 2.25 -19.25 3.50
N VAL A 467 1.85 -17.99 3.73
CA VAL A 467 1.01 -17.64 4.89
C VAL A 467 -0.45 -18.04 4.63
N ALA A 468 -0.80 -19.26 4.99
CA ALA A 468 -2.11 -19.85 4.73
C ALA A 468 -3.28 -19.12 5.40
N ALA A 469 -3.05 -18.46 6.56
CA ALA A 469 -4.09 -17.79 7.33
C ALA A 469 -4.87 -16.70 6.55
N VAL A 470 -4.24 -16.10 5.53
CA VAL A 470 -4.85 -15.05 4.70
C VAL A 470 -5.20 -15.53 3.28
N ASP A 471 -5.01 -16.82 2.99
CA ASP A 471 -5.27 -17.39 1.68
C ASP A 471 -6.75 -17.71 1.47
N VAL A 472 -7.50 -16.66 1.12
CA VAL A 472 -8.91 -16.76 0.74
C VAL A 472 -9.08 -17.35 -0.67
N MET A 473 -8.02 -17.41 -1.47
CA MET A 473 -8.07 -17.81 -2.88
C MET A 473 -7.86 -19.33 -3.05
N GLY A 474 -7.37 -20.02 -2.02
CA GLY A 474 -7.14 -21.47 -2.01
C GLY A 474 -5.92 -21.91 -2.81
N VAL A 475 -4.87 -21.08 -2.81
CA VAL A 475 -3.58 -21.31 -3.48
C VAL A 475 -2.75 -22.36 -2.75
N LEU A 476 -2.68 -22.24 -1.42
CA LEU A 476 -1.86 -23.08 -0.55
C LEU A 476 -2.66 -24.32 -0.17
N ARG A 477 -2.06 -25.48 -0.43
CA ARG A 477 -2.70 -26.78 -0.23
C ARG A 477 -1.77 -27.75 0.46
N THR A 478 -2.33 -28.55 1.35
CA THR A 478 -1.66 -29.67 2.05
C THR A 478 -2.47 -30.93 1.78
N ASP A 479 -1.86 -31.92 1.13
CA ASP A 479 -2.49 -33.21 0.78
C ASP A 479 -3.85 -33.09 0.05
N GLY A 480 -3.96 -32.11 -0.87
CA GLY A 480 -5.17 -31.84 -1.63
C GLY A 480 -6.25 -31.04 -0.89
N SER A 481 -6.09 -30.81 0.42
CA SER A 481 -6.95 -29.93 1.20
C SER A 481 -6.46 -28.48 1.17
N LEU A 482 -7.36 -27.53 1.41
CA LEU A 482 -7.01 -26.10 1.51
C LEU A 482 -6.24 -25.86 2.80
N GLY A 483 -5.04 -25.28 2.70
CA GLY A 483 -4.27 -24.87 3.88
C GLY A 483 -4.84 -23.63 4.56
N GLY A 484 -5.58 -22.81 3.82
CA GLY A 484 -6.19 -21.57 4.29
C GLY A 484 -7.61 -21.70 4.86
N PRO A 485 -8.27 -20.58 5.18
CA PRO A 485 -9.64 -20.57 5.72
C PRO A 485 -10.63 -21.31 4.81
N SER A 486 -11.56 -22.05 5.43
CA SER A 486 -12.60 -22.75 4.67
C SER A 486 -13.47 -21.78 3.85
N PRO A 487 -13.97 -22.18 2.66
CA PRO A 487 -14.82 -21.32 1.84
C PRO A 487 -16.04 -20.78 2.58
N LEU A 488 -16.65 -21.58 3.46
CA LEU A 488 -17.80 -21.17 4.29
C LEU A 488 -17.44 -20.03 5.26
N LEU A 489 -16.28 -20.14 5.93
CA LEU A 489 -15.80 -19.08 6.80
C LEU A 489 -15.55 -17.80 6.01
N SER A 490 -14.94 -17.93 4.83
CA SER A 490 -14.68 -16.82 3.91
C SER A 490 -15.97 -16.13 3.45
N PHE A 491 -17.03 -16.88 3.12
CA PHE A 491 -18.35 -16.28 2.84
C PHE A 491 -18.92 -15.53 4.04
N GLY A 492 -18.80 -16.10 5.24
CA GLY A 492 -19.17 -15.42 6.49
C GLY A 492 -18.43 -14.09 6.66
N VAL A 493 -17.12 -14.08 6.42
CA VAL A 493 -16.30 -12.86 6.44
C VAL A 493 -16.78 -11.85 5.41
N SER A 494 -17.08 -12.27 4.17
CA SER A 494 -17.64 -11.37 3.14
C SER A 494 -18.94 -10.70 3.61
N ALA A 495 -19.87 -11.48 4.17
CA ALA A 495 -21.13 -10.94 4.70
C ALA A 495 -20.91 -9.93 5.84
N VAL A 496 -19.97 -10.22 6.75
CA VAL A 496 -19.59 -9.29 7.84
C VAL A 496 -18.97 -8.00 7.29
N LEU A 497 -18.09 -8.08 6.29
CA LEU A 497 -17.49 -6.90 5.65
C LEU A 497 -18.53 -6.01 4.98
N ILE A 498 -19.52 -6.60 4.30
CA ILE A 498 -20.63 -5.87 3.68
C ILE A 498 -21.50 -5.21 4.77
N ALA A 499 -21.86 -5.95 5.82
CA ALA A 499 -22.65 -5.42 6.94
C ALA A 499 -21.93 -4.25 7.64
N ALA A 500 -20.62 -4.38 7.86
CA ALA A 500 -19.78 -3.31 8.40
C ALA A 500 -19.77 -2.08 7.47
N THR A 501 -19.77 -2.29 6.15
CA THR A 501 -19.82 -1.19 5.17
C THR A 501 -21.16 -0.44 5.24
N VAL A 502 -22.27 -1.16 5.40
CA VAL A 502 -23.59 -0.55 5.63
C VAL A 502 -23.58 0.29 6.90
N LEU A 503 -23.07 -0.26 8.01
CA LEU A 503 -22.99 0.45 9.28
C LEU A 503 -22.15 1.74 9.19
N VAL A 504 -21.00 1.68 8.51
CA VAL A 504 -20.16 2.87 8.28
C VAL A 504 -20.92 3.95 7.50
N GLN A 505 -21.70 3.57 6.49
CA GLN A 505 -22.52 4.52 5.73
C GLN A 505 -23.63 5.11 6.60
N GLU A 506 -24.33 4.30 7.39
CA GLU A 506 -25.41 4.75 8.28
C GLU A 506 -24.91 5.70 9.38
N ILE A 507 -23.81 5.37 10.06
CA ILE A 507 -23.20 6.25 11.08
C ILE A 507 -22.83 7.61 10.48
N ARG A 508 -22.34 7.63 9.23
CA ARG A 508 -21.99 8.88 8.55
C ARG A 508 -23.20 9.68 8.11
N HIS A 509 -24.27 9.01 7.70
CA HIS A 509 -25.54 9.68 7.42
C HIS A 509 -26.12 10.30 8.69
N ALA A 510 -26.03 9.63 9.84
CA ALA A 510 -26.51 10.18 11.11
C ALA A 510 -25.69 11.37 11.66
N ARG A 511 -24.44 11.53 11.22
CA ARG A 511 -23.54 12.63 11.64
C ARG A 511 -23.61 13.87 10.73
N ARG A 512 -24.31 13.78 9.59
CA ARG A 512 -24.56 14.91 8.69
C ARG A 512 -25.87 15.56 9.06
#